data_AF-A0A2D4SSY6-F1
#
_entry.id   AF-A0A2D4SSY6-F1
#
_cell.length_a   1.000
_cell.length_b   1.000
_cell.length_c   1.000
_cell.angle_alpha   90.00
_cell.angle_beta   90.00
_cell.angle_gamma   90.00
#
_symmetry.space_group_name_H-M   'P 1'
#
loop_
_entity.id
_entity.type
_entity.pdbx_description
1 polymer ?
#
loop_
_entity_poly.entity_id
_entity_poly.type
_entity_poly.pdbx_seq_one_letter_code
_entity_poly.pdbx_strand_id
1 'polypeptide(L)' 'MVDYDSSNIGFIMEEVVEVDKNDNFIRWVSRKEVHEKLLIHRSVHAFVVHPDGRFLIQLRHREKQTYPHI' A
#
# COMPACT_ATOMS: atom_id res chain seq x y z
N MET A 1 -12.93 6.10 -13.31
CA MET A 1 -12.92 4.91 -14.18
C MET A 1 -11.78 5.06 -15.16
N VAL A 2 -10.58 4.62 -14.76
CA VAL A 2 -9.42 4.52 -15.64
C VAL A 2 -9.46 3.10 -16.19
N ASP A 3 -9.61 2.97 -17.51
CA ASP A 3 -9.53 1.68 -18.18
C ASP A 3 -8.12 1.11 -17.99
N TYR A 4 -8.06 -0.01 -17.26
CA TYR A 4 -6.86 -0.82 -17.17
C TYR A 4 -6.76 -1.61 -18.48
N ASP A 5 -5.86 -1.16 -19.36
CA ASP A 5 -5.53 -1.86 -20.60
C ASP A 5 -5.16 -3.31 -20.28
N SER A 6 -5.96 -4.24 -20.81
CA SER A 6 -5.93 -5.67 -20.49
C SER A 6 -4.94 -6.45 -21.37
N SER A 7 -4.11 -5.76 -22.15
CA SER A 7 -3.23 -6.38 -23.15
C SER A 7 -1.75 -6.46 -22.79
N ASN A 8 -1.31 -5.99 -21.63
CA ASN A 8 0.07 -6.17 -21.17
C ASN A 8 0.19 -6.26 -19.64
N ILE A 9 1.02 -7.19 -19.18
CA ILE A 9 1.41 -7.50 -17.78
C ILE A 9 0.49 -8.54 -17.14
N GLY A 10 1.01 -9.76 -17.00
CA GLY A 10 0.36 -10.81 -16.22
C GLY A 10 -0.06 -10.28 -14.86
N PHE A 11 -1.28 -10.61 -14.44
CA PHE A 11 -1.87 -10.25 -13.15
C PHE A 11 -0.84 -10.38 -12.02
N ILE A 12 -0.14 -9.30 -11.69
CA ILE A 12 0.61 -9.22 -10.44
C ILE A 12 -0.46 -8.96 -9.40
N MET A 13 -1.00 -10.03 -8.81
CA MET A 13 -1.66 -9.91 -7.52
C MET A 13 -0.65 -9.25 -6.59
N GLU A 14 -0.94 -8.03 -6.16
CA GLU A 14 -0.07 -7.30 -5.23
C GLU A 14 -0.07 -8.08 -3.90
N GLU A 15 0.98 -8.86 -3.68
CA GLU A 15 1.21 -9.59 -2.42
C GLU A 15 2.00 -8.72 -1.44
N VAL A 16 1.66 -8.85 -0.17
CA VAL A 16 2.37 -8.24 0.95
C VAL A 16 2.74 -9.32 1.97
N VAL A 17 3.62 -8.96 2.90
CA VAL A 17 4.07 -9.87 3.96
C VAL A 17 3.19 -9.70 5.19
N GLU A 18 2.49 -10.76 5.58
CA GLU A 18 1.89 -10.90 6.91
C GLU A 18 2.99 -11.16 7.95
N VAL A 19 2.94 -10.45 9.06
CA VAL A 19 3.93 -10.55 10.15
C VAL A 19 3.25 -10.72 11.51
N ASP A 20 3.98 -11.23 12.49
CA ASP A 20 3.53 -11.20 13.88
C ASP A 20 3.78 -9.82 14.53
N LYS A 21 3.42 -9.68 15.81
CA LYS A 21 3.62 -8.44 16.59
C LYS A 21 5.09 -8.04 16.78
N ASN A 22 6.04 -8.94 16.50
CA ASN A 22 7.46 -8.71 16.61
C ASN A 22 8.11 -8.55 15.22
N ASP A 23 7.30 -8.36 14.16
CA ASP A 23 7.74 -8.21 12.78
C ASP A 23 8.41 -9.47 12.19
N ASN A 24 8.14 -10.65 12.75
CA ASN A 24 8.58 -11.92 12.16
C ASN A 24 7.67 -12.29 10.98
N PHE A 25 8.27 -12.76 9.89
CA PHE A 25 7.55 -13.25 8.71
C PHE A 25 6.62 -14.42 9.06
N ILE A 26 5.37 -14.36 8.62
CA ILE A 26 4.42 -15.49 8.69
C ILE A 26 4.23 -16.09 7.30
N ARG A 27 3.77 -15.28 6.34
CA ARG A 27 3.50 -15.69 4.94
C ARG A 27 3.30 -14.49 4.02
N TRP A 28 3.26 -14.77 2.72
CA TRP A 28 2.72 -13.86 1.71
C TRP A 28 1.19 -13.91 1.71
N VAL A 29 0.56 -12.75 1.52
CA VAL A 29 -0.90 -12.60 1.47
C VAL A 29 -1.28 -11.52 0.47
N SER A 30 -2.44 -11.66 -0.19
CA SER A 30 -2.91 -10.60 -1.09
C SER A 30 -3.18 -9.29 -0.35
N ARG A 31 -2.90 -8.16 -1.01
CA ARG A 31 -3.23 -6.83 -0.49
C ARG A 31 -4.71 -6.66 -0.19
N LYS A 32 -5.60 -7.34 -0.90
CA LYS A 32 -7.04 -7.30 -0.60
C LYS A 32 -7.32 -7.94 0.76
N GLU A 33 -6.87 -9.18 0.95
CA GLU A 33 -7.10 -9.95 2.18
C GLU A 33 -6.53 -9.26 3.42
N VAL A 34 -5.31 -8.73 3.33
CA VAL A 34 -4.64 -8.09 4.47
C VAL A 34 -5.44 -6.91 5.04
N HIS A 35 -6.09 -6.12 4.18
CA HIS A 35 -6.90 -4.97 4.59
C HIS A 35 -8.33 -5.37 4.96
N GLU A 36 -8.92 -6.37 4.31
CA GLU A 36 -10.27 -6.87 4.64
C GLU A 36 -10.31 -7.56 6.00
N LYS A 37 -9.26 -8.34 6.32
CA LYS A 37 -9.16 -9.10 7.57
C LYS A 37 -8.35 -8.38 8.66
N LEU A 38 -7.85 -7.18 8.39
CA LEU A 38 -7.02 -6.39 9.31
C LEU A 38 -5.80 -7.17 9.83
N LEU A 39 -5.14 -7.93 8.95
CA LEU A 39 -3.94 -8.68 9.30
C LEU A 39 -2.75 -7.73 9.48
N ILE A 40 -1.87 -8.06 10.44
CA ILE A 40 -0.63 -7.30 10.65
C ILE A 40 0.28 -7.57 9.46
N HIS A 41 0.73 -6.51 8.81
CA HIS A 41 1.63 -6.61 7.67
C HIS A 41 2.71 -5.54 7.73
N ARG A 42 3.86 -5.86 7.14
CA ARG A 42 4.98 -4.92 7.07
C ARG A 42 4.65 -3.81 6.09
N SER A 43 4.95 -2.57 6.48
CA SER A 43 4.79 -1.38 5.65
C SER A 43 5.97 -0.42 5.84
N VAL A 44 6.07 0.60 5.00
CA VAL A 44 7.11 1.63 5.07
C VAL A 44 6.49 3.02 4.98
N HIS A 45 7.07 3.96 5.70
CA HIS A 45 6.78 5.39 5.56
C HIS A 45 8.02 6.09 5.01
N ALA A 46 7.82 6.89 3.96
CA ALA A 46 8.88 7.73 3.39
C ALA A 46 8.64 9.19 3.80
N PHE A 47 9.66 9.80 4.42
CA PHE A 47 9.70 11.23 4.68
C PHE A 47 10.62 11.89 3.67
N VAL A 48 10.07 12.75 2.83
CA VAL A 48 10.84 13.51 1.84
C VAL A 48 10.93 14.95 2.33
N VAL A 49 12.16 15.38 2.60
CA VAL A 49 12.48 16.71 3.13
C VAL A 49 13.27 17.46 2.06
N HIS A 50 12.78 18.64 1.68
CA HIS A 50 13.51 19.54 0.81
C HIS A 50 14.71 20.14 1.58
N PRO A 51 15.83 20.50 0.93
CA PRO A 51 17.01 21.05 1.62
C PRO A 51 16.76 22.30 2.48
N ASP A 52 15.66 23.02 2.25
CA ASP A 52 15.23 24.17 3.08
C ASP A 52 14.37 23.78 4.31
N GLY A 53 14.19 22.49 4.58
CA GLY A 53 13.46 21.98 5.74
C GLY A 53 11.96 21.74 5.54
N ARG A 54 11.39 22.01 4.35
CA ARG A 54 9.98 21.70 4.07
C ARG A 54 9.76 20.21 3.81
N PHE A 55 8.59 19.71 4.22
CA PHE A 55 8.15 18.35 3.90
C PHE A 55 7.32 18.31 2.61
N LEU A 56 7.52 17.27 1.80
CA LEU A 56 6.56 16.89 0.77
C LEU A 56 5.38 16.15 1.43
N ILE A 57 4.17 16.71 1.30
CA ILE A 57 2.93 16.10 1.81
C ILE A 57 2.11 15.53 0.66
N GLN A 58 1.65 14.29 0.81
CA GLN A 58 0.78 13.64 -0.17
C GLN A 58 -0.70 13.91 0.12
N LEU A 59 -1.43 14.42 -0.86
CA LEU A 59 -2.89 14.33 -0.91
C LEU A 59 -3.28 13.02 -1.58
N ARG A 60 -4.06 12.19 -0.89
CA ARG A 60 -4.45 10.86 -1.41
C ARG A 60 -5.59 10.99 -2.41
N HIS A 61 -5.49 10.25 -3.51
CA HIS A 61 -6.56 10.20 -4.52
C HIS A 61 -7.87 9.65 -3.91
N ARG A 62 -9.02 10.12 -4.43
CA ARG A 62 -10.37 9.73 -3.96
C ARG A 62 -10.67 8.23 -4.11
N GLU A 63 -10.07 7.60 -5.11
CA GLU A 63 -10.24 6.16 -5.39
C GLU A 63 -9.30 5.26 -4.56
N LYS A 64 -8.54 5.80 -3.59
CA LYS A 64 -7.72 4.96 -2.70
C LYS A 64 -8.63 4.14 -1.77
N GLN A 65 -8.40 2.83 -1.73
CA GLN A 65 -9.15 1.89 -0.87
C GLN A 65 -9.17 2.30 0.61
N THR A 66 -8.03 2.77 1.13
CA THR A 66 -7.90 3.21 2.53
C THR A 66 -7.57 4.70 2.59
N TYR A 67 -8.28 5.42 3.46
CA TYR A 67 -8.12 6.85 3.73
C TYR A 67 -8.04 7.72 2.46
N PRO A 68 -9.06 7.69 1.57
CA PRO A 68 -9.11 8.60 0.44
C PRO A 68 -9.36 10.04 0.90
N HIS A 69 -8.95 11.02 0.11
CA HIS A 69 -9.42 12.39 0.29
C HIS A 69 -10.92 12.46 -0.09
N ILE A 70 -11.71 13.25 0.65
CA ILE A 70 -13.15 13.47 0.40
C ILE A 70 -13.29 14.70 -0.49
#